data_AF-A0A059CWP3-F1
#
_entry.id   AF-A0A059CWP3-F1
#
_cell.length_a   1.000
_cell.length_b   1.000
_cell.length_c   1.000
_cell.angle_alpha   90.00
_cell.angle_beta   90.00
_cell.angle_gamma   90.00
#
_symmetry.space_group_name_H-M   'P 1'
#
loop_
_entity.id
_entity.type
_entity.pdbx_description
1 polymer ?
#
loop_
_entity_poly.entity_id
_entity_poly.type
_entity_poly.pdbx_seq_one_letter_code
_entity_poly.pdbx_strand_id
1 'polypeptide(L)'
;MPSLPSNPHTTLCSLHLGALAMSDQSALDVLASHGVTCLLSSHGQVPLSSLENRSVCILFSANWCRPCRTFVPQLARLYETVNAAGEHPLEILFVSSDHDEKAFDEHFRCMPWLAVPFDASLHGRLNKHYRVHRIPSLVPLTSEEIPGHDELIGMIEDYGAEAFPFTKKRLEELKLLDASRREGGNLERLLAGEGRDCLLLSDGGAGRLPVPHLVGKTVGLYFGASWSPPCSDFTQQLKEAYAELKAAARDQCFEVIFVSTDGNKEEFEAGTSSMPWPFIPYEDKSRKDLCRIFGIRRIPALIIVGRDGRTASREGREMVSEYGAMGFPFTAERRREIEEALREEGEKLGRREVKDARHEHALKPGMAKAYVCDSCKREGRFWALSCEDCNYDLHPTCLN
;
A
#
# COMPACT_ATOMS: atom_id res chain seq x y z
N MET A 1 13.37 4.36 50.42
CA MET A 1 12.40 5.34 49.89
C MET A 1 13.16 6.59 49.47
N PRO A 2 12.85 7.24 48.32
CA PRO A 2 11.77 6.94 47.38
C PRO A 2 12.25 6.42 46.02
N SER A 3 11.33 5.68 45.41
CA SER A 3 11.30 5.07 44.09
C SER A 3 11.19 6.11 42.97
N LEU A 4 11.94 5.91 41.88
CA LEU A 4 11.77 6.62 40.61
C LEU A 4 10.43 6.20 39.96
N PRO A 5 9.64 7.14 39.39
CA PRO A 5 8.33 6.82 38.87
C PRO A 5 8.41 6.09 37.52
N SER A 6 7.56 5.08 37.39
CA SER A 6 7.18 4.40 36.16
C SER A 6 6.71 5.38 35.09
N ASN A 7 7.20 5.17 33.86
CA ASN A 7 6.75 5.84 32.64
C ASN A 7 5.21 5.78 32.52
N PRO A 8 4.52 6.90 32.27
CA PRO A 8 3.09 6.88 32.01
C PRO A 8 2.85 6.29 30.62
N HIS A 9 1.98 5.28 30.58
CA HIS A 9 1.31 4.85 29.37
C HIS A 9 0.77 6.07 28.63
N THR A 10 1.18 6.24 27.38
CA THR A 10 0.61 7.21 26.46
C THR A 10 -0.85 6.84 26.22
N THR A 11 -1.74 7.43 27.02
CA THR A 11 -3.18 7.44 26.76
C THR A 11 -3.38 8.08 25.39
N LEU A 12 -3.71 7.25 24.40
CA LEU A 12 -4.20 7.74 23.12
C LEU A 12 -5.42 8.61 23.41
N CYS A 13 -5.34 9.82 22.87
CA CYS A 13 -6.29 10.90 22.98
C CYS A 13 -7.73 10.39 22.88
N SER A 14 -8.46 10.45 23.99
CA SER A 14 -9.93 10.39 23.99
C SER A 14 -10.42 11.62 23.24
N LEU A 15 -10.58 11.48 21.93
CA LEU A 15 -11.34 12.42 21.13
C LEU A 15 -12.81 12.17 21.50
N HIS A 16 -13.40 13.16 22.17
CA HIS A 16 -14.85 13.27 22.31
C HIS A 16 -15.49 13.17 20.92
N LEU A 17 -16.01 11.99 20.56
CA LEU A 17 -17.10 11.90 19.60
C LEU A 17 -18.29 12.58 20.29
N GLY A 18 -18.57 13.82 19.91
CA GLY A 18 -19.79 14.49 20.28
C GLY A 18 -20.98 13.59 19.94
N ALA A 19 -21.89 13.43 20.90
CA ALA A 19 -23.10 12.65 20.77
C ALA A 19 -23.76 12.88 19.40
N LEU A 20 -23.79 11.82 18.58
CA LEU A 20 -24.51 11.80 17.32
C LEU A 20 -26.00 11.91 17.64
N ALA A 21 -26.55 13.10 17.41
CA ALA A 21 -27.97 13.32 17.42
C ALA A 21 -28.60 12.52 16.27
N MET A 22 -29.31 11.46 16.64
CA MET A 22 -30.11 10.65 15.72
C MET A 22 -31.19 11.52 15.09
N SER A 23 -31.24 11.60 13.76
CA SER A 23 -32.43 12.03 13.05
C SER A 23 -32.97 10.85 12.23
N ASP A 24 -34.05 10.27 12.75
CA ASP A 24 -34.79 9.10 12.27
C ASP A 24 -35.34 9.30 10.85
N GLN A 25 -34.80 8.51 9.91
CA GLN A 25 -35.67 7.49 9.35
C GLN A 25 -35.16 6.19 9.96
N SER A 26 -35.88 5.66 10.94
CA SER A 26 -35.45 4.46 11.61
C SER A 26 -35.28 3.37 10.54
N ALA A 27 -34.20 2.59 10.60
CA ALA A 27 -34.08 1.40 9.76
C ALA A 27 -35.36 0.54 9.83
N LEU A 28 -36.00 0.56 11.00
CA LEU A 28 -37.33 0.03 11.27
C LEU A 28 -38.40 0.57 10.32
N ASP A 29 -38.50 1.89 10.18
CA ASP A 29 -39.52 2.56 9.35
C ASP A 29 -39.34 2.23 7.86
N VAL A 30 -38.08 2.22 7.39
CA VAL A 30 -37.81 1.91 5.98
C VAL A 30 -38.15 0.45 5.70
N LEU A 31 -37.74 -0.49 6.55
CA LEU A 31 -38.06 -1.90 6.35
C LEU A 31 -39.56 -2.20 6.53
N ALA A 32 -40.19 -1.60 7.55
CA ALA A 32 -41.62 -1.73 7.79
C ALA A 32 -42.45 -1.17 6.63
N SER A 33 -42.07 -0.01 6.07
CA SER A 33 -42.74 0.56 4.88
C SER A 33 -42.62 -0.33 3.64
N HIS A 34 -41.63 -1.23 3.61
CA HIS A 34 -41.46 -2.24 2.57
C HIS A 34 -42.11 -3.59 2.92
N GLY A 35 -42.85 -3.68 4.03
CA GLY A 35 -43.59 -4.88 4.47
C GLY A 35 -42.75 -5.91 5.21
N VAL A 36 -41.53 -5.57 5.62
CA VAL A 36 -40.70 -6.46 6.44
C VAL A 36 -41.26 -6.46 7.86
N THR A 37 -41.57 -7.65 8.38
CA THR A 37 -42.17 -7.83 9.71
C THR A 37 -41.24 -8.58 10.67
N CYS A 38 -40.31 -9.37 10.15
CA CYS A 38 -39.26 -10.06 10.89
C CYS A 38 -37.96 -10.11 10.08
N LEU A 39 -36.85 -10.30 10.79
CA LEU A 39 -35.53 -10.53 10.21
C LEU A 39 -35.10 -11.98 10.50
N LEU A 40 -34.12 -12.46 9.74
CA LEU A 40 -33.52 -13.77 9.91
C LEU A 40 -32.16 -13.64 10.58
N SER A 41 -31.89 -14.53 11.53
CA SER A 41 -30.58 -14.79 12.11
C SER A 41 -30.20 -16.25 11.83
N SER A 42 -28.95 -16.62 12.12
CA SER A 42 -28.51 -18.02 12.10
C SER A 42 -29.32 -18.94 13.05
N HIS A 43 -30.04 -18.38 14.03
CA HIS A 43 -30.80 -19.09 15.03
C HIS A 43 -32.32 -19.00 14.85
N GLY A 44 -32.80 -18.39 13.75
CA GLY A 44 -34.22 -18.22 13.46
C GLY A 44 -34.64 -16.76 13.32
N GLN A 45 -35.93 -16.49 13.47
CA GLN A 45 -36.50 -15.16 13.26
C GLN A 45 -36.28 -14.23 14.46
N VAL A 46 -35.97 -12.97 14.20
CA VAL A 46 -35.85 -11.90 15.21
C VAL A 46 -36.75 -10.72 14.85
N PRO A 47 -37.32 -10.02 15.84
CA PRO A 47 -38.16 -8.84 15.58
C PRO A 47 -37.31 -7.67 15.10
N LEU A 48 -37.93 -6.75 14.34
CA LEU A 48 -37.24 -5.54 13.87
C LEU A 48 -36.69 -4.70 15.02
N SER A 49 -37.36 -4.66 16.18
CA SER A 49 -36.90 -3.91 17.37
C SER A 49 -35.51 -4.32 17.88
N SER A 50 -34.95 -5.44 17.43
CA SER A 50 -33.56 -5.80 17.72
C SER A 50 -32.53 -4.81 17.16
N LEU A 51 -32.93 -3.98 16.19
CA LEU A 51 -32.10 -2.95 15.56
C LEU A 51 -32.02 -1.64 16.36
N GLU A 52 -32.84 -1.49 17.40
CA GLU A 52 -32.84 -0.26 18.22
C GLU A 52 -31.46 -0.02 18.85
N ASN A 53 -31.03 1.25 18.85
CA ASN A 53 -29.73 1.70 19.38
C ASN A 53 -28.50 1.09 18.67
N ARG A 54 -28.63 0.66 17.42
CA ARG A 54 -27.53 0.16 16.59
C ARG A 54 -27.27 1.07 15.39
N SER A 55 -26.02 1.14 14.96
CA SER A 55 -25.68 1.63 13.63
C SER A 55 -26.06 0.55 12.62
N VAL A 56 -27.01 0.81 11.72
CA VAL A 56 -27.51 -0.20 10.79
C VAL A 56 -26.98 0.05 9.38
N CYS A 57 -26.51 -1.00 8.72
CA CYS A 57 -26.16 -0.97 7.30
C CYS A 57 -26.94 -2.02 6.52
N ILE A 58 -27.32 -1.73 5.28
CA ILE A 58 -27.91 -2.72 4.37
C ILE A 58 -26.84 -3.22 3.41
N LEU A 59 -26.60 -4.52 3.39
CA LEU A 59 -25.66 -5.18 2.47
C LEU A 59 -26.42 -5.86 1.34
N PHE A 60 -26.20 -5.41 0.10
CA PHE A 60 -26.64 -6.11 -1.10
C PHE A 60 -25.50 -6.99 -1.61
N SER A 61 -25.72 -8.31 -1.63
CA SER A 61 -24.70 -9.30 -1.98
C SER A 61 -25.32 -10.56 -2.59
N ALA A 62 -24.51 -11.42 -3.22
CA ALA A 62 -24.97 -12.71 -3.74
C ALA A 62 -23.84 -13.75 -3.81
N ASN A 63 -24.17 -15.03 -3.66
CA ASN A 63 -23.23 -16.14 -3.62
C ASN A 63 -22.54 -16.32 -4.97
N TRP A 64 -23.29 -16.19 -6.07
CA TRP A 64 -22.77 -16.33 -7.43
C TRP A 64 -21.77 -15.23 -7.81
N CYS A 65 -21.78 -14.10 -7.10
CA CYS A 65 -20.94 -12.93 -7.39
C CYS A 65 -19.53 -13.05 -6.78
N ARG A 66 -18.49 -13.12 -7.62
CA ARG A 66 -17.10 -13.25 -7.16
C ARG A 66 -16.63 -12.07 -6.29
N PRO A 67 -16.81 -10.79 -6.68
CA PRO A 67 -16.51 -9.67 -5.80
C PRO A 67 -17.18 -9.74 -4.42
N CYS A 68 -18.44 -10.19 -4.36
CA CYS A 68 -19.15 -10.37 -3.10
C CYS A 68 -18.46 -11.40 -2.20
N ARG A 69 -18.08 -12.57 -2.76
CA ARG A 69 -17.36 -13.61 -2.02
C ARG A 69 -16.00 -13.17 -1.49
N THR A 70 -15.36 -12.19 -2.14
CA THR A 70 -14.09 -11.59 -1.67
C THR A 70 -14.33 -10.55 -0.57
N PHE A 71 -15.39 -9.76 -0.68
CA PHE A 71 -15.69 -8.65 0.23
C PHE A 71 -16.33 -9.10 1.55
N VAL A 72 -17.29 -10.03 1.51
CA VAL A 72 -18.05 -10.48 2.70
C VAL A 72 -17.15 -10.94 3.86
N PRO A 73 -16.09 -11.75 3.64
CA PRO A 73 -15.19 -12.14 4.74
C PRO A 73 -14.45 -10.95 5.38
N GLN A 74 -14.13 -9.91 4.61
CA GLN A 74 -13.49 -8.71 5.15
C GLN A 74 -14.48 -7.90 5.99
N LEU A 75 -15.71 -7.75 5.50
CA LEU A 75 -16.79 -7.08 6.23
C LEU A 75 -17.16 -7.84 7.52
N ALA A 76 -17.11 -9.17 7.54
CA ALA A 76 -17.34 -9.97 8.75
C ALA A 76 -16.28 -9.70 9.83
N ARG A 77 -14.99 -9.66 9.47
CA ARG A 77 -13.90 -9.32 10.41
C ARG A 77 -14.05 -7.90 10.95
N LEU A 78 -14.43 -6.96 10.09
CA LEU A 78 -14.73 -5.59 10.49
C LEU A 78 -15.86 -5.57 11.52
N TYR A 79 -16.97 -6.23 11.20
CA TYR A 79 -18.15 -6.31 12.05
C TYR A 79 -17.83 -6.85 13.44
N GLU A 80 -17.08 -7.95 13.51
CA GLU A 80 -16.61 -8.53 14.77
C GLU A 80 -15.74 -7.56 15.57
N THR A 81 -14.81 -6.85 14.90
CA THR A 81 -13.91 -5.89 15.54
C THR A 81 -14.67 -4.70 16.12
N VAL A 82 -15.58 -4.11 15.35
CA VAL A 82 -16.39 -2.96 15.79
C VAL A 82 -17.29 -3.36 16.97
N ASN A 83 -17.94 -4.51 16.89
CA ASN A 83 -18.84 -4.98 17.95
C ASN A 83 -18.11 -5.46 19.22
N ALA A 84 -16.86 -5.93 19.10
CA ALA A 84 -16.03 -6.27 20.26
C ALA A 84 -15.63 -5.03 21.09
N ALA A 85 -15.52 -3.84 20.47
CA ALA A 85 -15.25 -2.59 21.19
C ALA A 85 -16.46 -2.11 22.03
N GLY A 86 -17.69 -2.42 21.59
CA GLY A 86 -18.92 -2.25 22.37
C GLY A 86 -19.46 -0.82 22.52
N GLU A 87 -18.78 0.20 21.97
CA GLU A 87 -19.20 1.61 22.11
C GLU A 87 -20.40 1.96 21.22
N HIS A 88 -20.37 1.51 19.96
CA HIS A 88 -21.39 1.77 18.94
C HIS A 88 -21.67 0.50 18.15
N PRO A 89 -22.63 -0.34 18.58
CA PRO A 89 -22.86 -1.64 17.96
C PRO A 89 -23.32 -1.46 16.50
N LEU A 90 -22.65 -2.17 15.61
CA LEU A 90 -22.96 -2.24 14.19
C LEU A 90 -23.85 -3.45 13.94
N GLU A 91 -24.94 -3.26 13.20
CA GLU A 91 -25.76 -4.33 12.64
C GLU A 91 -25.78 -4.25 11.12
N ILE A 92 -25.70 -5.39 10.45
CA ILE A 92 -25.75 -5.48 9.00
C ILE A 92 -26.99 -6.28 8.61
N LEU A 93 -27.78 -5.73 7.68
CA LEU A 93 -28.95 -6.36 7.11
C LEU A 93 -28.63 -6.84 5.71
N PHE A 94 -28.45 -8.15 5.58
CA PHE A 94 -28.21 -8.78 4.29
C PHE A 94 -29.51 -8.82 3.46
N VAL A 95 -29.44 -8.25 2.26
CA VAL A 95 -30.45 -8.32 1.22
C VAL A 95 -29.86 -9.11 0.05
N SER A 96 -30.38 -10.32 -0.12
CA SER A 96 -29.86 -11.25 -1.10
C SER A 96 -30.22 -10.88 -2.53
N SER A 97 -29.23 -10.92 -3.42
CA SER A 97 -29.41 -10.88 -4.87
C SER A 97 -29.23 -12.27 -5.51
N ASP A 98 -29.30 -13.33 -4.71
CA ASP A 98 -29.28 -14.72 -5.19
C ASP A 98 -30.58 -15.06 -5.96
N HIS A 99 -30.49 -16.04 -6.86
CA HIS A 99 -31.60 -16.39 -7.76
C HIS A 99 -32.68 -17.23 -7.08
N ASP A 100 -32.34 -17.91 -5.99
CA ASP A 100 -33.23 -18.81 -5.28
C ASP A 100 -32.88 -18.88 -3.79
N GLU A 101 -33.81 -19.41 -2.99
CA GLU A 101 -33.72 -19.50 -1.54
C GLU A 101 -32.58 -20.42 -1.08
N LYS A 102 -32.26 -21.46 -1.86
CA LYS A 102 -31.16 -22.38 -1.53
C LYS A 102 -29.80 -21.66 -1.62
N ALA A 103 -29.57 -20.91 -2.69
CA ALA A 103 -28.36 -20.11 -2.86
C ALA A 103 -28.25 -19.02 -1.78
N PHE A 104 -29.37 -18.40 -1.41
CA PHE A 104 -29.46 -17.48 -0.28
C PHE A 104 -29.02 -18.15 1.04
N ASP A 105 -29.62 -19.29 1.40
CA ASP A 105 -29.32 -20.01 2.63
C ASP A 105 -27.86 -20.44 2.71
N GLU A 106 -27.30 -20.91 1.59
CA GLU A 106 -25.89 -21.28 1.50
C GLU A 106 -24.96 -20.09 1.78
N HIS A 107 -25.31 -18.91 1.28
CA HIS A 107 -24.52 -17.70 1.46
C HIS A 107 -24.65 -17.13 2.88
N PHE A 108 -25.88 -17.07 3.39
CA PHE A 108 -26.21 -16.47 4.67
C PHE A 108 -25.67 -17.28 5.85
N ARG A 109 -25.53 -18.60 5.71
CA ARG A 109 -25.11 -19.53 6.77
C ARG A 109 -23.85 -19.11 7.54
N CYS A 110 -22.91 -18.44 6.88
CA CYS A 110 -21.63 -18.04 7.48
C CYS A 110 -21.54 -16.54 7.79
N MET A 111 -22.63 -15.78 7.64
CA MET A 111 -22.65 -14.35 7.95
C MET A 111 -22.97 -14.12 9.44
N PRO A 112 -22.24 -13.23 10.14
CA PRO A 112 -22.41 -12.99 11.58
C PRO A 112 -23.55 -12.00 11.93
N TRP A 113 -24.33 -11.58 10.93
CA TRP A 113 -25.32 -10.51 11.00
C TRP A 113 -26.70 -10.99 10.55
N LEU A 114 -27.69 -10.11 10.52
CA LEU A 114 -29.08 -10.43 10.17
C LEU A 114 -29.35 -10.37 8.66
N ALA A 115 -30.42 -11.01 8.21
CA ALA A 115 -30.91 -10.91 6.84
C ALA A 115 -32.39 -10.52 6.79
N VAL A 116 -32.79 -9.84 5.72
CA VAL A 116 -34.23 -9.79 5.38
C VAL A 116 -34.66 -11.15 4.79
N PRO A 117 -35.91 -11.57 4.99
CA PRO A 117 -36.43 -12.78 4.34
C PRO A 117 -36.21 -12.76 2.82
N PHE A 118 -35.92 -13.93 2.24
CA PHE A 118 -35.69 -14.05 0.80
C PHE A 118 -36.98 -13.75 0.02
N ASP A 119 -37.03 -12.58 -0.61
CA ASP A 119 -38.15 -12.12 -1.43
C ASP A 119 -37.61 -11.26 -2.59
N ALA A 120 -37.75 -11.78 -3.81
CA ALA A 120 -37.30 -11.11 -5.02
C ALA A 120 -38.01 -9.76 -5.28
N SER A 121 -39.27 -9.63 -4.87
CA SER A 121 -40.00 -8.36 -4.97
C SER A 121 -39.48 -7.34 -3.97
N LEU A 122 -39.24 -7.76 -2.73
CA LEU A 122 -38.63 -6.91 -1.70
C LEU A 122 -37.24 -6.43 -2.14
N HIS A 123 -36.39 -7.35 -2.61
CA HIS A 123 -35.08 -7.02 -3.18
C HIS A 123 -35.19 -5.95 -4.25
N GLY A 124 -36.08 -6.13 -5.23
CA GLY A 124 -36.28 -5.16 -6.32
C GLY A 124 -36.70 -3.77 -5.84
N ARG A 125 -37.57 -3.70 -4.82
CA ARG A 125 -37.97 -2.41 -4.21
C ARG A 125 -36.80 -1.74 -3.49
N LEU A 126 -36.08 -2.47 -2.63
CA LEU A 126 -34.95 -1.93 -1.86
C LEU A 126 -33.81 -1.51 -2.78
N ASN A 127 -33.47 -2.33 -3.78
CA ASN A 127 -32.45 -2.02 -4.78
C ASN A 127 -32.78 -0.69 -5.49
N LYS A 128 -34.01 -0.53 -5.98
CA LYS A 128 -34.46 0.72 -6.62
C LYS A 128 -34.40 1.92 -5.67
N HIS A 129 -34.83 1.74 -4.42
CA HIS A 129 -34.84 2.80 -3.41
C HIS A 129 -33.43 3.34 -3.13
N TYR A 130 -32.47 2.44 -2.91
CA TYR A 130 -31.08 2.79 -2.61
C TYR A 130 -30.18 2.94 -3.84
N ARG A 131 -30.76 2.84 -5.05
CA ARG A 131 -30.08 2.99 -6.34
C ARG A 131 -28.86 2.07 -6.45
N VAL A 132 -29.04 0.79 -6.11
CA VAL A 132 -27.97 -0.20 -6.10
C VAL A 132 -27.73 -0.75 -7.50
N HIS A 133 -26.74 -0.21 -8.19
CA HIS A 133 -26.44 -0.62 -9.57
C HIS A 133 -25.49 -1.81 -9.68
N ARG A 134 -24.72 -2.09 -8.64
CA ARG A 134 -23.70 -3.15 -8.60
C ARG A 134 -23.66 -3.78 -7.21
N ILE A 135 -23.20 -5.03 -7.14
CA ILE A 135 -22.93 -5.73 -5.89
C ILE A 135 -21.44 -6.14 -5.82
N PRO A 136 -20.82 -6.19 -4.62
CA PRO A 136 -21.42 -5.85 -3.33
C PRO A 136 -21.71 -4.34 -3.20
N SER A 137 -22.76 -4.00 -2.45
CA SER A 137 -23.10 -2.61 -2.10
C SER A 137 -23.47 -2.57 -0.63
N LEU A 138 -22.87 -1.65 0.12
CA LEU A 138 -23.21 -1.41 1.52
C LEU A 138 -23.87 -0.03 1.63
N VAL A 139 -24.96 0.07 2.38
CA VAL A 139 -25.72 1.32 2.56
C VAL A 139 -25.88 1.60 4.04
N PRO A 140 -25.08 2.52 4.62
CA PRO A 140 -25.27 2.96 5.99
C PRO A 140 -26.58 3.72 6.12
N LEU A 141 -27.41 3.36 7.10
CA LEU A 141 -28.64 4.04 7.44
C LEU A 141 -28.32 5.13 8.46
N THR A 142 -27.94 6.30 7.95
CA THR A 142 -27.50 7.46 8.74
C THR A 142 -28.04 8.75 8.13
N SER A 143 -28.19 9.79 8.94
CA SER A 143 -28.49 11.14 8.46
C SER A 143 -27.26 11.89 7.97
N GLU A 144 -26.06 11.36 8.23
CA GLU A 144 -24.81 11.95 7.76
C GLU A 144 -24.57 11.67 6.26
N GLU A 145 -23.71 12.49 5.65
CA GLU A 145 -23.28 12.24 4.28
C GLU A 145 -22.42 10.97 4.21
N ILE A 146 -22.79 10.04 3.34
CA ILE A 146 -22.05 8.79 3.08
C ILE A 146 -21.23 8.90 1.79
N PRO A 147 -20.10 8.18 1.67
CA PRO A 147 -19.41 8.02 0.39
C PRO A 147 -20.32 7.36 -0.65
N GLY A 148 -19.99 7.51 -1.93
CA GLY A 148 -20.66 6.73 -2.99
C GLY A 148 -20.45 5.22 -2.77
N HIS A 149 -21.37 4.37 -3.27
CA HIS A 149 -21.33 2.92 -3.04
C HIS A 149 -19.96 2.28 -3.30
N ASP A 150 -19.32 2.59 -4.43
CA ASP A 150 -17.98 2.08 -4.76
C ASP A 150 -16.86 2.65 -3.86
N GLU A 151 -16.97 3.92 -3.45
CA GLU A 151 -15.99 4.54 -2.54
C GLU A 151 -16.10 3.95 -1.12
N LEU A 152 -17.31 3.59 -0.68
CA LEU A 152 -17.52 2.94 0.61
C LEU A 152 -16.95 1.52 0.64
N ILE A 153 -17.14 0.74 -0.43
CA ILE A 153 -16.51 -0.58 -0.55
C ILE A 153 -14.98 -0.42 -0.48
N GLY A 154 -14.42 0.49 -1.27
CA GLY A 154 -12.98 0.77 -1.25
C GLY A 154 -12.48 1.21 0.13
N MET A 155 -13.23 2.08 0.82
CA MET A 155 -12.93 2.52 2.18
C MET A 155 -12.87 1.34 3.17
N ILE A 156 -13.75 0.35 3.07
CA ILE A 156 -13.72 -0.82 3.93
C ILE A 156 -12.54 -1.74 3.59
N GLU A 157 -12.26 -1.95 2.32
CA GLU A 157 -11.11 -2.74 1.86
C GLU A 157 -9.77 -2.11 2.29
N ASP A 158 -9.72 -0.77 2.30
CA ASP A 158 -8.55 0.04 2.59
C ASP A 158 -8.27 0.19 4.09
N TYR A 159 -9.30 0.40 4.91
CA TYR A 159 -9.16 0.77 6.32
C TYR A 159 -9.75 -0.25 7.31
N GLY A 160 -10.50 -1.24 6.85
CA GLY A 160 -11.13 -2.23 7.72
C GLY A 160 -11.99 -1.58 8.81
N ALA A 161 -11.84 -2.00 10.06
CA ALA A 161 -12.63 -1.46 11.18
C ALA A 161 -12.43 0.03 11.45
N GLU A 162 -11.29 0.61 11.07
CA GLU A 162 -11.06 2.05 11.21
C GLU A 162 -11.96 2.88 10.28
N ALA A 163 -12.56 2.26 9.25
CA ALA A 163 -13.55 2.86 8.36
C ALA A 163 -14.86 3.22 9.08
N PHE A 164 -15.16 2.61 10.23
CA PHE A 164 -16.35 2.91 10.99
C PHE A 164 -16.17 4.21 11.80
N PRO A 165 -17.18 5.11 11.88
CA PRO A 165 -18.48 5.06 11.21
C PRO A 165 -18.37 5.38 9.71
N PHE A 166 -19.18 4.72 8.88
CA PHE A 166 -19.12 4.75 7.41
C PHE A 166 -19.61 6.07 6.79
N THR A 167 -18.94 7.17 7.10
CA THR A 167 -19.34 8.53 6.77
C THR A 167 -18.27 9.18 5.90
N LYS A 168 -18.66 10.15 5.08
CA LYS A 168 -17.72 10.90 4.25
C LYS A 168 -16.71 11.67 5.10
N LYS A 169 -17.16 12.23 6.23
CA LYS A 169 -16.29 12.87 7.22
C LYS A 169 -15.22 11.90 7.73
N ARG A 170 -15.61 10.67 8.11
CA ARG A 170 -14.65 9.67 8.59
C ARG A 170 -13.64 9.30 7.50
N LEU A 171 -14.08 9.18 6.25
CA LEU A 171 -13.19 8.94 5.12
C LEU A 171 -12.16 10.08 4.94
N GLU A 172 -12.58 11.33 5.07
CA GLU A 172 -11.69 12.49 5.00
C GLU A 172 -10.68 12.49 6.15
N GLU A 173 -11.10 12.18 7.38
CA GLU A 173 -10.21 12.02 8.53
C GLU A 173 -9.13 10.95 8.28
N LEU A 174 -9.53 9.79 7.76
CA LEU A 174 -8.61 8.70 7.44
C LEU A 174 -7.61 9.08 6.34
N LYS A 175 -8.07 9.77 5.29
CA LYS A 175 -7.20 10.32 4.23
C LYS A 175 -6.19 11.34 4.80
N LEU A 176 -6.60 12.15 5.78
CA LEU A 176 -5.70 13.08 6.47
C LEU A 176 -4.68 12.36 7.36
N LEU A 177 -5.07 11.28 8.04
CA LEU A 177 -4.14 10.44 8.81
C LEU A 177 -3.06 9.84 7.91
N ASP A 178 -3.42 9.37 6.71
CA ASP A 178 -2.44 8.89 5.73
C ASP A 178 -1.47 9.96 5.26
N ALA A 179 -1.99 11.14 4.92
CA ALA A 179 -1.17 12.27 4.54
C ALA A 179 -0.19 12.62 5.67
N SER A 180 -0.68 12.66 6.91
CA SER A 180 0.15 12.89 8.09
C SER A 180 1.21 11.80 8.30
N ARG A 181 0.92 10.53 8.00
CA ARG A 181 1.93 9.45 8.07
C ARG A 181 3.03 9.63 7.03
N ARG A 182 2.71 10.07 5.81
CA ARG A 182 3.70 10.31 4.74
C ARG A 182 4.60 11.52 4.99
N GLU A 183 4.03 12.58 5.56
CA GLU A 183 4.66 13.90 5.65
C GLU A 183 5.17 14.22 7.06
N GLY A 184 4.73 13.44 8.07
CA GLY A 184 4.96 13.73 9.48
C GLY A 184 6.37 13.42 10.00
N GLY A 185 7.25 12.81 9.20
CA GLY A 185 8.65 12.61 9.58
C GLY A 185 8.91 11.53 10.63
N ASN A 186 7.90 10.71 10.97
CA ASN A 186 8.01 9.73 12.04
C ASN A 186 8.00 8.30 11.46
N LEU A 187 9.20 7.73 11.31
CA LEU A 187 9.39 6.38 10.78
C LEU A 187 8.71 5.30 11.62
N GLU A 188 8.64 5.45 12.94
CA GLU A 188 7.93 4.51 13.80
C GLU A 188 6.43 4.53 13.49
N ARG A 189 5.80 5.70 13.38
CA ARG A 189 4.38 5.78 13.00
C ARG A 189 4.10 5.29 11.58
N LEU A 190 5.09 5.37 10.69
CA LEU A 190 4.97 4.91 9.31
C LEU A 190 5.16 3.39 9.19
N LEU A 191 6.13 2.83 9.92
CA LEU A 191 6.60 1.46 9.74
C LEU A 191 6.28 0.53 10.90
N ALA A 192 5.89 1.02 12.08
CA ALA A 192 5.43 0.16 13.16
C ALA A 192 3.99 -0.29 12.89
N GLY A 193 3.73 -1.59 13.05
CA GLY A 193 2.38 -2.15 13.02
C GLY A 193 1.77 -2.15 14.42
N GLU A 194 0.53 -2.62 14.56
CA GLU A 194 -0.10 -2.87 15.86
C GLU A 194 0.75 -3.87 16.67
N GLY A 195 1.55 -3.35 17.61
CA GLY A 195 2.43 -4.15 18.45
C GLY A 195 3.74 -4.61 17.80
N ARG A 196 4.08 -4.16 16.58
CA ARG A 196 5.36 -4.47 15.92
C ARG A 196 6.27 -3.24 15.85
N ASP A 197 7.42 -3.34 16.49
CA ASP A 197 8.49 -2.33 16.49
C ASP A 197 9.72 -2.75 15.66
N CYS A 198 9.71 -3.95 15.07
CA CYS A 198 10.84 -4.52 14.34
C CYS A 198 10.48 -5.04 12.94
N LEU A 199 11.44 -5.02 12.02
CA LEU A 199 11.39 -5.65 10.70
C LEU A 199 12.12 -7.00 10.74
N LEU A 200 11.85 -7.88 9.79
CA LEU A 200 12.55 -9.15 9.67
C LEU A 200 13.80 -8.99 8.80
N LEU A 201 14.91 -9.58 9.23
CA LEU A 201 16.13 -9.67 8.44
C LEU A 201 16.09 -10.89 7.53
N SER A 202 16.80 -10.82 6.41
CA SER A 202 16.91 -11.90 5.42
C SER A 202 17.78 -13.08 5.84
N ASP A 203 18.31 -13.11 7.07
CA ASP A 203 19.22 -14.14 7.60
C ASP A 203 18.51 -15.46 8.00
N GLY A 204 17.52 -15.88 7.23
CA GLY A 204 16.66 -17.04 7.55
C GLY A 204 15.52 -16.69 8.51
N GLY A 205 15.19 -15.41 8.68
CA GLY A 205 14.00 -14.94 9.39
C GLY A 205 14.12 -14.91 10.92
N ALA A 206 15.30 -15.18 11.48
CA ALA A 206 15.55 -15.12 12.91
C ALA A 206 15.98 -13.71 13.37
N GLY A 207 16.66 -12.95 12.52
CA GLY A 207 17.11 -11.61 12.81
C GLY A 207 15.97 -10.58 12.79
N ARG A 208 16.03 -9.62 13.72
CA ARG A 208 15.06 -8.51 13.82
C ARG A 208 15.81 -7.18 13.74
N LEU A 209 15.26 -6.25 12.97
CA LEU A 209 15.74 -4.86 12.90
C LEU A 209 14.73 -3.93 13.58
N PRO A 210 15.00 -3.40 14.78
CA PRO A 210 14.13 -2.41 15.40
C PRO A 210 14.06 -1.13 14.55
N VAL A 211 12.85 -0.63 14.30
CA VAL A 211 12.60 0.58 13.51
C VAL A 211 13.40 1.81 13.97
N PRO A 212 13.67 2.02 15.28
CA PRO A 212 14.53 3.14 15.72
C PRO A 212 15.92 3.17 15.08
N HIS A 213 16.47 2.03 14.64
CA HIS A 213 17.77 1.98 13.95
C HIS A 213 17.75 2.55 12.53
N LEU A 214 16.57 2.86 12.00
CA LEU A 214 16.39 3.51 10.70
C LEU A 214 16.36 5.04 10.81
N VAL A 215 16.19 5.58 12.02
CA VAL A 215 16.13 7.03 12.24
C VAL A 215 17.44 7.67 11.81
N GLY A 216 17.34 8.74 11.02
CA GLY A 216 18.50 9.43 10.46
C GLY A 216 19.11 8.77 9.23
N LYS A 217 18.59 7.63 8.75
CA LYS A 217 18.98 7.05 7.46
C LYS A 217 18.06 7.52 6.33
N THR A 218 18.55 7.53 5.11
CA THR A 218 17.69 7.51 3.93
C THR A 218 17.15 6.09 3.78
N VAL A 219 15.84 5.93 3.66
CA VAL A 219 15.17 4.64 3.59
C VAL A 219 14.45 4.48 2.24
N GLY A 220 14.72 3.40 1.52
CA GLY A 220 13.98 3.02 0.32
C GLY A 220 12.89 1.99 0.64
N LEU A 221 11.62 2.39 0.61
CA LEU A 221 10.49 1.46 0.71
C LEU A 221 10.24 0.82 -0.66
N TYR A 222 10.67 -0.42 -0.82
CA TYR A 222 10.57 -1.17 -2.06
C TYR A 222 9.31 -2.02 -2.08
N PHE A 223 8.35 -1.64 -2.92
CA PHE A 223 7.12 -2.39 -3.17
C PHE A 223 7.30 -3.30 -4.39
N GLY A 224 7.13 -4.60 -4.20
CA GLY A 224 7.29 -5.57 -5.27
C GLY A 224 6.70 -6.95 -4.95
N ALA A 225 6.73 -7.82 -5.94
CA ALA A 225 6.24 -9.19 -5.84
C ALA A 225 7.14 -10.16 -6.63
N SER A 226 7.26 -11.39 -6.16
CA SER A 226 8.11 -12.43 -6.77
C SER A 226 7.56 -12.95 -8.08
N TRP A 227 6.24 -12.94 -8.26
CA TRP A 227 5.57 -13.34 -9.52
C TRP A 227 5.75 -12.34 -10.66
N SER A 228 6.30 -11.14 -10.41
CA SER A 228 6.34 -10.03 -11.35
C SER A 228 7.71 -9.91 -12.06
N PRO A 229 7.81 -10.18 -13.38
CA PRO A 229 9.09 -10.05 -14.10
C PRO A 229 9.72 -8.65 -14.02
N PRO A 230 8.96 -7.54 -14.17
CA PRO A 230 9.53 -6.20 -13.96
C PRO A 230 10.12 -5.99 -12.56
N CYS A 231 9.57 -6.65 -11.53
CA CYS A 231 10.14 -6.61 -10.18
C CYS A 231 11.45 -7.41 -10.11
N SER A 232 11.55 -8.56 -10.78
CA SER A 232 12.80 -9.32 -10.85
C SER A 232 13.94 -8.48 -11.44
N ASP A 233 13.71 -7.85 -12.59
CA ASP A 233 14.71 -7.00 -13.26
C ASP A 233 15.14 -5.83 -12.38
N PHE A 234 14.18 -5.14 -11.75
CA PHE A 234 14.48 -4.01 -10.88
C PHE A 234 15.17 -4.45 -9.58
N THR A 235 14.82 -5.61 -9.02
CA THR A 235 15.46 -6.15 -7.82
C THR A 235 16.96 -6.35 -8.05
N GLN A 236 17.35 -6.83 -9.23
CA GLN A 236 18.76 -7.00 -9.58
C GLN A 236 19.50 -5.64 -9.63
N GLN A 237 18.92 -4.65 -10.31
CA GLN A 237 19.48 -3.29 -10.36
C GLN A 237 19.59 -2.66 -8.97
N LEU A 238 18.59 -2.87 -8.11
CA LEU A 238 18.59 -2.36 -6.75
C LEU A 238 19.65 -3.06 -5.89
N LYS A 239 19.87 -4.37 -6.06
CA LYS A 239 20.95 -5.11 -5.38
C LYS A 239 22.33 -4.55 -5.72
N GLU A 240 22.58 -4.25 -6.99
CA GLU A 240 23.84 -3.66 -7.46
C GLU A 240 24.07 -2.28 -6.82
N ALA A 241 23.09 -1.37 -6.96
CA ALA A 241 23.18 -0.03 -6.38
C ALA A 241 23.31 -0.07 -4.85
N TYR A 242 22.58 -0.98 -4.19
CA TYR A 242 22.67 -1.18 -2.74
C TYR A 242 24.07 -1.65 -2.33
N ALA A 243 24.62 -2.66 -3.00
CA ALA A 243 25.96 -3.18 -2.70
C ALA A 243 27.05 -2.11 -2.85
N GLU A 244 27.00 -1.30 -3.91
CA GLU A 244 27.91 -0.17 -4.12
C GLU A 244 27.81 0.87 -2.99
N LEU A 245 26.58 1.24 -2.59
CA LEU A 245 26.37 2.18 -1.49
C LEU A 245 26.87 1.63 -0.14
N LYS A 246 26.64 0.33 0.11
CA LYS A 246 27.18 -0.33 1.31
C LYS A 246 28.71 -0.34 1.32
N ALA A 247 29.35 -0.60 0.18
CA ALA A 247 30.81 -0.62 0.05
C ALA A 247 31.46 0.77 0.18
N ALA A 248 30.80 1.84 -0.27
CA ALA A 248 31.32 3.20 -0.23
C ALA A 248 31.31 3.88 1.16
N ALA A 249 31.29 3.10 2.25
CA ALA A 249 31.09 3.56 3.63
C ALA A 249 29.79 4.36 3.88
N ARG A 250 28.81 4.27 2.96
CA ARG A 250 27.46 4.83 3.13
C ARG A 250 26.48 3.85 3.77
N ASP A 251 26.97 2.71 4.27
CA ASP A 251 26.18 1.68 4.98
C ASP A 251 25.31 2.26 6.10
N GLN A 252 25.84 3.24 6.82
CA GLN A 252 25.12 3.91 7.91
C GLN A 252 24.08 4.93 7.43
N CYS A 253 24.02 5.23 6.13
CA CYS A 253 23.19 6.30 5.57
C CYS A 253 22.05 5.79 4.67
N PHE A 254 22.06 4.54 4.23
CA PHE A 254 21.03 3.98 3.35
C PHE A 254 20.58 2.59 3.80
N GLU A 255 19.26 2.39 3.82
CA GLU A 255 18.64 1.08 4.04
C GLU A 255 17.45 0.89 3.09
N VAL A 256 17.23 -0.34 2.65
CA VAL A 256 16.04 -0.72 1.86
C VAL A 256 15.10 -1.50 2.78
N ILE A 257 13.79 -1.32 2.61
CA ILE A 257 12.78 -2.12 3.31
C ILE A 257 11.84 -2.66 2.26
N PHE A 258 11.76 -3.98 2.16
CA PHE A 258 10.85 -4.61 1.23
C PHE A 258 9.44 -4.72 1.81
N VAL A 259 8.48 -4.26 1.01
CA VAL A 259 7.05 -4.29 1.26
C VAL A 259 6.43 -5.19 0.20
N SER A 260 6.29 -6.47 0.52
CA SER A 260 5.76 -7.46 -0.40
C SER A 260 4.30 -7.18 -0.77
N THR A 261 4.00 -7.30 -2.06
CA THR A 261 2.63 -7.32 -2.61
C THR A 261 2.26 -8.72 -3.13
N ASP A 262 2.96 -9.77 -2.66
CA ASP A 262 2.67 -11.17 -3.01
C ASP A 262 1.32 -11.61 -2.46
N GLY A 263 0.68 -12.56 -3.15
CA GLY A 263 -0.67 -13.03 -2.85
C GLY A 263 -0.73 -14.15 -1.83
N ASN A 264 0.39 -14.84 -1.59
CA ASN A 264 0.53 -15.89 -0.59
C ASN A 264 1.94 -15.90 0.03
N LYS A 265 2.08 -16.66 1.12
CA LYS A 265 3.29 -16.71 1.93
C LYS A 265 4.43 -17.42 1.20
N GLU A 266 4.12 -18.42 0.40
CA GLU A 266 5.09 -19.20 -0.37
C GLU A 266 5.80 -18.33 -1.43
N GLU A 267 5.04 -17.53 -2.17
CA GLU A 267 5.56 -16.52 -3.12
C GLU A 267 6.45 -15.50 -2.43
N PHE A 268 6.03 -15.03 -1.25
CA PHE A 268 6.80 -14.09 -0.44
C PHE A 268 8.14 -14.68 -0.01
N GLU A 269 8.15 -15.87 0.60
CA GLU A 269 9.36 -16.52 1.09
C GLU A 269 10.36 -16.82 -0.03
N ALA A 270 9.85 -17.30 -1.17
CA ALA A 270 10.66 -17.52 -2.36
C ALA A 270 11.33 -16.23 -2.83
N GLY A 271 10.59 -15.12 -2.90
CA GLY A 271 11.11 -13.82 -3.34
C GLY A 271 12.13 -13.20 -2.39
N THR A 272 11.91 -13.28 -1.08
CA THR A 272 12.74 -12.61 -0.07
C THR A 272 14.05 -13.32 0.22
N SER A 273 14.13 -14.64 -0.04
CA SER A 273 15.30 -15.48 0.28
C SER A 273 16.63 -15.00 -0.30
N SER A 274 16.61 -14.23 -1.40
CA SER A 274 17.80 -13.70 -2.06
C SER A 274 18.06 -12.21 -1.83
N MET A 275 17.19 -11.51 -1.09
CA MET A 275 17.25 -10.06 -0.90
C MET A 275 18.15 -9.69 0.29
N PRO A 276 19.08 -8.72 0.17
CA PRO A 276 20.02 -8.38 1.23
C PRO A 276 19.48 -7.39 2.27
N TRP A 277 18.20 -7.06 2.22
CA TRP A 277 17.58 -6.00 3.02
C TRP A 277 16.40 -6.52 3.86
N PRO A 278 16.06 -5.84 4.97
CA PRO A 278 14.91 -6.18 5.80
C PRO A 278 13.57 -6.12 5.06
N PHE A 279 12.57 -6.79 5.60
CA PHE A 279 11.20 -6.80 5.07
C PHE A 279 10.14 -6.75 6.16
N ILE A 280 8.94 -6.30 5.77
CA ILE A 280 7.74 -6.37 6.60
C ILE A 280 7.22 -7.82 6.59
N PRO A 281 6.86 -8.41 7.75
CA PRO A 281 6.29 -9.75 7.80
C PRO A 281 5.07 -9.91 6.88
N TYR A 282 4.93 -11.09 6.27
CA TYR A 282 3.84 -11.35 5.34
C TYR A 282 2.45 -11.13 5.98
N GLU A 283 2.23 -11.58 7.22
CA GLU A 283 0.90 -11.43 7.84
C GLU A 283 0.62 -10.02 8.39
N ASP A 284 1.57 -9.10 8.28
CA ASP A 284 1.41 -7.77 8.81
C ASP A 284 0.54 -6.88 7.89
N LYS A 285 -0.51 -6.30 8.46
CA LYS A 285 -1.44 -5.40 7.74
C LYS A 285 -0.74 -4.15 7.19
N SER A 286 0.36 -3.72 7.79
CA SER A 286 1.14 -2.55 7.36
C SER A 286 1.64 -2.66 5.92
N ARG A 287 1.76 -3.87 5.35
CA ARG A 287 2.04 -4.03 3.90
C ARG A 287 0.96 -3.37 3.06
N LYS A 288 -0.31 -3.63 3.37
CA LYS A 288 -1.47 -3.05 2.67
C LYS A 288 -1.63 -1.57 3.01
N ASP A 289 -1.45 -1.21 4.27
CA ASP A 289 -1.50 0.20 4.68
C ASP A 289 -0.46 1.03 3.95
N LEU A 290 0.78 0.56 3.82
CA LEU A 290 1.82 1.31 3.10
C LEU A 290 1.51 1.44 1.60
N CYS A 291 0.97 0.41 0.96
CA CYS A 291 0.49 0.51 -0.42
C CYS A 291 -0.58 1.59 -0.56
N ARG A 292 -1.55 1.63 0.36
CA ARG A 292 -2.62 2.63 0.40
C ARG A 292 -2.08 4.04 0.68
N ILE A 293 -1.34 4.19 1.78
CA ILE A 293 -0.71 5.44 2.24
C ILE A 293 0.10 6.04 1.08
N PHE A 294 0.93 5.27 0.39
CA PHE A 294 1.73 5.76 -0.73
C PHE A 294 1.04 5.69 -2.10
N GLY A 295 -0.22 5.26 -2.17
CA GLY A 295 -0.99 5.15 -3.42
C GLY A 295 -0.30 4.28 -4.47
N ILE A 296 0.31 3.17 -4.06
CA ILE A 296 1.04 2.25 -4.93
C ILE A 296 0.03 1.45 -5.76
N ARG A 297 -0.07 1.80 -7.06
CA ARG A 297 -0.95 1.13 -8.02
C ARG A 297 -0.21 0.20 -8.99
N ARG A 298 1.11 0.34 -9.07
CA ARG A 298 1.97 -0.40 -9.99
C ARG A 298 3.27 -0.77 -9.28
N ILE A 299 3.76 -1.97 -9.57
CA ILE A 299 5.03 -2.49 -9.08
C ILE A 299 5.96 -2.75 -10.27
N PRO A 300 7.30 -2.69 -10.09
CA PRO A 300 7.98 -2.28 -8.86
C PRO A 300 7.84 -0.78 -8.60
N ALA A 301 7.83 -0.40 -7.32
CA ALA A 301 7.91 1.00 -6.89
C ALA A 301 8.90 1.14 -5.74
N LEU A 302 9.67 2.24 -5.73
CA LEU A 302 10.62 2.55 -4.66
C LEU A 302 10.36 3.98 -4.17
N ILE A 303 9.81 4.08 -2.96
CA ILE A 303 9.58 5.37 -2.29
C ILE A 303 10.77 5.68 -1.41
N ILE A 304 11.33 6.88 -1.57
CA ILE A 304 12.48 7.34 -0.82
C ILE A 304 11.99 8.18 0.35
N VAL A 305 12.31 7.75 1.55
CA VAL A 305 12.12 8.49 2.79
C VAL A 305 13.47 9.08 3.21
N GLY A 306 13.51 10.39 3.44
CA GLY A 306 14.71 11.10 3.84
C GLY A 306 15.13 10.80 5.28
N ARG A 307 16.29 11.32 5.66
CA ARG A 307 16.85 11.19 7.03
C ARG A 307 15.96 11.82 8.10
N ASP A 308 15.10 12.75 7.70
CA ASP A 308 14.10 13.42 8.52
C ASP A 308 12.79 12.61 8.66
N GLY A 309 12.74 11.40 8.10
CA GLY A 309 11.58 10.52 8.09
C GLY A 309 10.45 10.96 7.15
N ARG A 310 10.65 12.00 6.33
CA ARG A 310 9.65 12.49 5.38
C ARG A 310 9.86 11.89 4.00
N THR A 311 8.79 11.82 3.21
CA THR A 311 8.89 11.38 1.81
C THR A 311 9.75 12.37 1.02
N ALA A 312 10.92 11.92 0.55
CA ALA A 312 11.87 12.72 -0.22
C ALA A 312 11.69 12.54 -1.74
N SER A 313 11.27 11.35 -2.18
CA SER A 313 11.00 11.08 -3.60
C SER A 313 10.06 9.90 -3.78
N ARG A 314 9.25 9.94 -4.85
CA ARG A 314 8.44 8.80 -5.32
C ARG A 314 8.99 8.15 -6.58
N GLU A 315 10.11 8.68 -7.09
CA GLU A 315 10.78 8.26 -8.33
C GLU A 315 12.04 7.46 -8.05
N GLY A 316 12.16 6.84 -6.86
CA GLY A 316 13.35 6.10 -6.48
C GLY A 316 13.68 4.97 -7.46
N ARG A 317 12.64 4.37 -8.05
CA ARG A 317 12.77 3.26 -8.99
C ARG A 317 13.41 3.74 -10.29
N GLU A 318 12.93 4.84 -10.84
CA GLU A 318 13.50 5.50 -12.01
C GLU A 318 14.94 5.94 -11.75
N MET A 319 15.20 6.58 -10.61
CA MET A 319 16.55 7.03 -10.23
C MET A 319 17.56 5.89 -10.14
N VAL A 320 17.18 4.74 -9.57
CA VAL A 320 18.06 3.56 -9.49
C VAL A 320 18.27 2.95 -10.88
N SER A 321 17.21 2.83 -11.70
CA SER A 321 17.33 2.27 -13.05
C SER A 321 18.18 3.13 -13.99
N GLU A 322 18.12 4.45 -13.86
CA GLU A 322 18.85 5.40 -14.71
C GLU A 322 20.28 5.64 -14.21
N TYR A 323 20.46 5.83 -12.90
CA TYR A 323 21.72 6.30 -12.34
C TYR A 323 22.40 5.34 -11.35
N GLY A 324 21.79 4.20 -11.02
CA GLY A 324 22.34 3.27 -10.03
C GLY A 324 22.66 3.96 -8.71
N ALA A 325 23.81 3.63 -8.10
CA ALA A 325 24.25 4.24 -6.84
C ALA A 325 24.57 5.75 -6.94
N MET A 326 24.89 6.27 -8.15
CA MET A 326 25.15 7.71 -8.35
C MET A 326 23.91 8.56 -8.05
N GLY A 327 22.73 7.96 -8.24
CA GLY A 327 21.44 8.57 -7.97
C GLY A 327 21.22 8.92 -6.50
N PHE A 328 21.95 8.31 -5.54
CA PHE A 328 21.79 8.57 -4.11
C PHE A 328 22.03 10.06 -3.77
N PRO A 329 21.16 10.72 -2.96
CA PRO A 329 20.08 10.17 -2.12
C PRO A 329 18.71 10.00 -2.82
N PHE A 330 18.69 9.91 -4.14
CA PHE A 330 17.52 9.61 -4.98
C PHE A 330 16.44 10.69 -4.95
N THR A 331 16.87 11.95 -4.82
CA THR A 331 16.01 13.14 -4.80
C THR A 331 15.98 13.83 -6.16
N ALA A 332 14.97 14.66 -6.39
CA ALA A 332 14.87 15.50 -7.60
C ALA A 332 16.05 16.48 -7.72
N GLU A 333 16.54 17.02 -6.60
CA GLU A 333 17.74 17.86 -6.57
C GLU A 333 18.97 17.09 -7.07
N ARG A 334 19.17 15.87 -6.56
CA ARG A 334 20.28 15.01 -6.98
C ARG A 334 20.20 14.63 -8.46
N ARG A 335 19.00 14.37 -8.98
CA ARG A 335 18.78 14.16 -10.41
C ARG A 335 19.32 15.34 -11.22
N ARG A 336 18.91 16.56 -10.87
CA ARG A 336 19.32 17.78 -11.57
C ARG A 336 20.84 17.96 -11.54
N GLU A 337 21.49 17.69 -10.41
CA GLU A 337 22.97 17.74 -10.32
C GLU A 337 23.64 16.76 -11.27
N ILE A 338 23.15 15.52 -11.36
CA ILE A 338 23.71 14.51 -12.26
C ILE A 338 23.50 14.92 -13.72
N GLU A 339 22.29 15.33 -14.08
CA GLU A 339 21.95 15.75 -15.43
C GLU A 339 22.77 16.98 -15.88
N GLU A 340 22.96 17.95 -14.98
CA GLU A 340 23.80 19.12 -15.24
C GLU A 340 25.27 18.73 -15.43
N ALA A 341 25.82 17.88 -14.56
CA ALA A 341 27.20 17.40 -14.69
C ALA A 341 27.41 16.63 -16.01
N LEU A 342 26.45 15.78 -16.38
CA LEU A 342 26.47 15.05 -17.65
C LEU A 342 26.38 16.00 -18.85
N ARG A 343 25.56 17.05 -18.79
CA ARG A 343 25.49 18.06 -19.85
C ARG A 343 26.83 18.78 -20.00
N GLU A 344 27.42 19.24 -18.91
CA GLU A 344 28.73 19.93 -18.92
C GLU A 344 29.86 19.03 -19.43
N GLU A 345 29.86 17.75 -19.06
CA GLU A 345 30.83 16.78 -19.59
C GLU A 345 30.67 16.62 -21.11
N GLY A 346 29.43 16.53 -21.61
CA GLY A 346 29.15 16.50 -23.04
C GLY A 346 29.62 17.74 -23.78
N GLU A 347 29.45 18.92 -23.18
CA GLU A 347 29.95 20.18 -23.74
C GLU A 347 31.48 20.21 -23.83
N LYS A 348 32.18 19.64 -22.83
CA LYS A 348 33.64 19.52 -22.81
C LYS A 348 34.16 18.52 -23.85
N LEU A 349 33.47 17.40 -24.04
CA LEU A 349 33.82 16.41 -25.08
C LEU A 349 33.57 16.96 -26.49
N GLY A 350 32.60 17.86 -26.62
CA GLY A 350 32.23 18.46 -27.89
C GLY A 350 31.59 17.45 -28.86
N ARG A 351 31.45 17.83 -30.12
CA ARG A 351 30.86 16.98 -31.19
C ARG A 351 31.91 16.46 -32.18
N ARG A 352 33.19 16.69 -31.89
CA ARG A 352 34.26 16.37 -32.83
C ARG A 352 34.63 14.91 -32.68
N GLU A 353 34.83 14.27 -33.82
CA GLU A 353 35.46 12.96 -33.89
C GLU A 353 36.87 13.02 -33.29
N VAL A 354 37.19 12.02 -32.47
CA VAL A 354 38.51 11.86 -31.85
C VAL A 354 39.15 10.56 -32.35
N LYS A 355 40.48 10.51 -32.38
CA LYS A 355 41.23 9.30 -32.70
C LYS A 355 41.91 8.77 -31.44
N ASP A 356 41.85 7.46 -31.24
CA ASP A 356 42.62 6.77 -30.22
C ASP A 356 43.80 6.06 -30.89
N ALA A 357 45.00 6.14 -30.33
CA ALA A 357 46.18 5.51 -30.93
C ALA A 357 46.08 3.97 -31.07
N ARG A 358 45.16 3.31 -30.35
CA ARG A 358 44.96 1.85 -30.37
C ARG A 358 43.80 1.43 -31.28
N HIS A 359 43.16 2.38 -31.97
CA HIS A 359 42.01 2.10 -32.83
C HIS A 359 42.06 2.92 -34.13
N GLU A 360 41.74 2.27 -35.25
CA GLU A 360 41.91 2.87 -36.59
C GLU A 360 40.80 3.87 -36.94
N HIS A 361 39.55 3.57 -36.55
CA HIS A 361 38.39 4.40 -36.84
C HIS A 361 38.28 5.61 -35.91
N ALA A 362 37.55 6.63 -36.38
CA ALA A 362 37.20 7.77 -35.56
C ALA A 362 36.15 7.39 -34.52
N LEU A 363 36.32 7.91 -33.30
CA LEU A 363 35.37 7.74 -32.21
C LEU A 363 34.53 9.00 -32.04
N LYS A 364 33.24 8.82 -31.74
CA LYS A 364 32.30 9.90 -31.47
C LYS A 364 31.82 9.83 -30.02
N PRO A 365 31.74 10.97 -29.32
CA PRO A 365 31.12 11.02 -28.01
C PRO A 365 29.61 10.75 -28.12
N GLY A 366 29.11 9.83 -27.31
CA GLY A 366 27.70 9.46 -27.25
C GLY A 366 27.26 9.02 -25.85
N MET A 367 25.96 9.11 -25.60
CA MET A 367 25.36 8.60 -24.36
C MET A 367 25.04 7.11 -24.51
N ALA A 368 25.64 6.29 -23.66
CA ALA A 368 25.42 4.86 -23.54
C ALA A 368 24.89 4.52 -22.14
N LYS A 369 23.88 3.64 -22.07
CA LYS A 369 23.34 3.18 -20.77
C LYS A 369 24.35 2.32 -20.00
N ALA A 370 25.09 1.49 -20.71
CA ALA A 370 26.18 0.69 -20.20
C ALA A 370 27.10 0.31 -21.38
N TYR A 371 28.40 0.19 -21.13
CA TYR A 371 29.39 -0.31 -22.06
C TYR A 371 30.60 -0.88 -21.29
N VAL A 372 31.47 -1.63 -21.97
CA VAL A 372 32.75 -2.06 -21.41
C VAL A 372 33.83 -1.31 -22.16
N CYS A 373 34.66 -0.56 -21.43
CA CYS A 373 35.74 0.19 -22.04
C CYS A 373 36.81 -0.75 -22.59
N ASP A 374 37.10 -0.66 -23.88
CA ASP A 374 38.06 -1.54 -24.55
C ASP A 374 39.49 -1.35 -24.09
N SER A 375 39.82 -0.19 -23.53
CA SER A 375 41.14 0.10 -22.97
C SER A 375 41.31 -0.53 -21.59
N CYS A 376 40.46 -0.19 -20.62
CA CYS A 376 40.67 -0.59 -19.23
C CYS A 376 39.87 -1.82 -18.80
N LYS A 377 39.01 -2.35 -19.69
CA LYS A 377 38.14 -3.51 -19.49
C LYS A 377 37.20 -3.40 -18.28
N ARG A 378 36.94 -2.17 -17.82
CA ARG A 378 35.94 -1.86 -16.78
C ARG A 378 34.66 -1.35 -17.41
N GLU A 379 33.55 -1.59 -16.72
CA GLU A 379 32.24 -1.08 -17.10
C GLU A 379 32.21 0.46 -17.08
N GLY A 380 31.40 1.03 -17.96
CA GLY A 380 31.14 2.46 -18.08
C GLY A 380 29.65 2.74 -18.27
N ARG A 381 29.23 3.97 -17.93
CA ARG A 381 27.87 4.47 -18.13
C ARG A 381 27.93 5.93 -18.58
N PHE A 382 26.84 6.40 -19.19
CA PHE A 382 26.67 7.75 -19.74
C PHE A 382 27.62 8.02 -20.91
N TRP A 383 28.58 8.92 -20.78
CA TRP A 383 29.46 9.28 -21.90
C TRP A 383 30.42 8.16 -22.25
N ALA A 384 30.42 7.78 -23.52
CA ALA A 384 31.38 6.88 -24.16
C ALA A 384 31.94 7.54 -25.42
N LEU A 385 33.18 7.22 -25.76
CA LEU A 385 33.74 7.47 -27.09
C LEU A 385 33.60 6.19 -27.90
N SER A 386 32.62 6.15 -28.79
CA SER A 386 32.20 4.95 -29.50
C SER A 386 32.55 5.04 -30.98
N CYS A 387 33.00 3.92 -31.55
CA CYS A 387 33.16 3.77 -32.98
C CYS A 387 31.82 3.40 -33.63
N GLU A 388 31.45 4.02 -34.76
CA GLU A 388 30.24 3.64 -35.50
C GLU A 388 30.45 2.43 -36.41
N ASP A 389 31.70 2.18 -36.83
CA ASP A 389 32.05 1.10 -37.76
C ASP A 389 32.28 -0.25 -37.06
N CYS A 390 32.58 -0.23 -35.76
CA CYS A 390 32.76 -1.44 -34.96
C CYS A 390 32.40 -1.20 -33.48
N ASN A 391 32.22 -2.27 -32.72
CA ASN A 391 31.83 -2.21 -31.31
C ASN A 391 33.01 -1.87 -30.37
N TYR A 392 33.75 -0.80 -30.68
CA TYR A 392 34.86 -0.29 -29.88
C TYR A 392 34.41 0.92 -29.06
N ASP A 393 34.43 0.79 -27.74
CA ASP A 393 33.95 1.80 -26.80
C ASP A 393 35.04 2.18 -25.80
N LEU A 394 35.23 3.47 -25.55
CA LEU A 394 36.17 3.97 -24.55
C LEU A 394 35.50 4.86 -23.52
N HIS A 395 35.97 4.74 -22.27
CA HIS A 395 35.74 5.81 -21.30
C HIS A 395 36.38 7.10 -21.83
N PRO A 396 35.74 8.28 -21.66
CA PRO A 396 36.35 9.54 -22.05
C PRO A 396 37.75 9.78 -21.45
N THR A 397 37.97 9.28 -20.23
CA THR A 397 39.27 9.35 -19.52
C THR A 397 40.31 8.34 -19.98
N CYS A 398 39.92 7.36 -20.81
CA CYS A 398 40.83 6.34 -21.35
C CYS A 398 41.37 6.69 -22.74
N LEU A 399 40.94 7.81 -23.35
CA LEU A 399 41.46 8.27 -24.64
C LEU A 399 42.96 8.58 -24.52
N ASN A 400 43.77 8.04 -25.44
CA ASN A 400 45.23 8.21 -25.46
C ASN A 400 45.72 8.96 -26.70
#